data_AF-A0A7Y6A9E9-F1
#
_entry.id   AF-A0A7Y6A9E9-F1
#
_cell.length_a   1.000
_cell.length_b   1.000
_cell.length_c   1.000
_cell.angle_alpha   90.00
_cell.angle_beta   90.00
_cell.angle_gamma   90.00
#
_symmetry.space_group_name_H-M   'P 1'
#
loop_
_entity.id
_entity.type
_entity.pdbx_description
1 polymer ?
#
loop_
_entity_poly.entity_id
_entity_poly.type
_entity_poly.pdbx_seq_one_letter_code
_entity_poly.pdbx_strand_id
1 'polypeptide(L)'
;VLDLMRQVNATRVDLVAMMSIHLAGYYQETGTSPADLRSTIAAGRRSVSADIFQRAAKRGEIDPARVSDRLKALPFDLLRLEILMTLTAAPDELLEEIVDTLFLPLVTPG
;
A
#
# COMPACT_ATOMS: atom_id res chain seq x y z
N VAL A 1 -1.23 4.99 10.42
CA VAL A 1 -1.21 4.31 9.10
C VAL A 1 -2.14 5.03 8.12
N LEU A 2 -3.35 5.39 8.56
CA LEU A 2 -4.32 6.18 7.78
C LEU A 2 -3.74 7.45 7.14
N ASP A 3 -3.01 8.29 7.88
CA ASP A 3 -2.41 9.51 7.31
C ASP A 3 -1.41 9.21 6.17
N LEU A 4 -0.63 8.14 6.31
CA LEU A 4 0.28 7.69 5.25
C LEU A 4 -0.50 7.17 4.04
N MET A 5 -1.64 6.51 4.25
CA MET A 5 -2.53 6.10 3.15
C MET A 5 -3.14 7.31 2.43
N ARG A 6 -3.62 8.32 3.16
CA ARG A 6 -4.13 9.58 2.60
C ARG A 6 -3.06 10.28 1.75
N GLN A 7 -1.83 10.37 2.25
CA GLN A 7 -0.71 10.93 1.48
C GLN A 7 -0.42 10.14 0.20
N VAL A 8 -0.43 8.81 0.27
CA VAL A 8 -0.23 7.93 -0.89
C VAL A 8 -1.35 8.12 -1.91
N ASN A 9 -2.61 8.18 -1.44
CA ASN A 9 -3.79 8.37 -2.27
C ASN A 9 -3.71 9.69 -3.05
N ALA A 10 -3.35 10.80 -2.39
CA ALA A 10 -3.26 12.11 -3.02
C ALA A 10 -2.15 12.24 -4.08
N THR A 11 -1.07 11.46 -3.97
CA THR A 11 0.15 11.68 -4.78
C THR A 11 0.30 10.71 -5.97
N ARG A 12 -0.54 9.66 -6.04
CA ARG A 12 -0.22 8.48 -6.89
C ARG A 12 -1.25 8.16 -7.98
N VAL A 13 -2.40 8.81 -8.00
CA VAL A 13 -3.47 8.55 -8.98
C VAL A 13 -2.95 8.72 -10.41
N ASP A 14 -2.38 9.89 -10.70
CA ASP A 14 -1.90 10.22 -12.05
C ASP A 14 -0.77 9.29 -12.52
N LEU A 15 0.15 8.94 -11.61
CA LEU A 15 1.26 8.04 -11.92
C LEU A 15 0.76 6.61 -12.23
N VAL A 16 -0.18 6.10 -11.43
CA VAL A 16 -0.74 4.75 -11.63
C VAL A 16 -1.57 4.70 -12.92
N ALA A 17 -2.38 5.73 -13.20
CA ALA A 17 -3.16 5.82 -14.43
C ALA A 17 -2.29 5.89 -15.69
N MET A 18 -1.25 6.74 -15.70
CA MET A 18 -0.29 6.81 -16.81
C MET A 18 0.45 5.49 -17.04
N MET A 19 0.86 4.80 -15.97
CA MET A 19 1.55 3.52 -16.07
C MET A 19 0.62 2.40 -16.58
N SER A 20 -0.65 2.37 -16.15
CA SER A 20 -1.65 1.42 -16.65
C SER A 20 -1.93 1.59 -18.15
N ILE A 21 -1.94 2.84 -18.64
CA ILE A 21 -2.05 3.14 -20.08
C ILE A 21 -0.81 2.66 -20.85
N HIS A 22 0.39 2.83 -20.28
CA HIS A 22 1.64 2.36 -20.91
C HIS A 22 1.84 0.83 -20.80
N LEU A 23 1.20 0.16 -19.85
CA LEU A 23 1.36 -1.26 -19.56
C LEU A 23 1.04 -2.17 -20.76
N ALA A 24 0.08 -1.79 -21.61
CA ALA A 24 -0.26 -2.59 -22.80
C ALA A 24 0.86 -2.61 -23.87
N GLY A 25 1.68 -1.55 -23.97
CA GLY A 25 2.82 -1.47 -24.88
C GLY A 25 4.16 -1.86 -24.25
N TYR A 26 4.36 -1.51 -22.97
CA TYR A 26 5.63 -1.64 -22.25
C TYR A 26 6.06 -3.10 -22.01
N TYR A 27 5.10 -4.03 -21.86
CA TYR A 27 5.39 -5.46 -21.68
C TYR A 27 5.96 -6.13 -22.92
N GLN A 28 5.58 -5.67 -24.12
CA GLN A 28 6.06 -6.24 -25.37
C GLN A 28 7.52 -5.84 -25.65
N GLU A 29 7.94 -4.65 -25.23
CA GLU A 29 9.27 -4.09 -25.57
C GLU A 29 10.35 -4.31 -24.52
N THR A 30 10.01 -4.38 -23.21
CA THR A 30 11.03 -4.31 -22.14
C THR A 30 11.25 -5.62 -21.39
N GLY A 31 10.38 -6.62 -21.54
CA GLY A 31 10.48 -7.89 -20.84
C GLY A 31 10.35 -7.82 -19.31
N THR A 32 9.98 -6.66 -18.75
CA THR A 32 9.75 -6.52 -17.30
C THR A 32 8.35 -7.00 -16.92
N SER A 33 8.24 -7.83 -15.89
CA SER A 33 6.96 -8.39 -15.46
C SER A 33 6.17 -7.40 -14.58
N PRO A 34 4.86 -7.60 -14.39
CA PRO A 34 4.08 -6.83 -13.40
C PRO A 34 4.68 -6.88 -11.98
N ALA A 35 5.40 -7.95 -11.63
CA ALA A 35 6.06 -8.09 -10.34
C ALA A 35 7.27 -7.15 -10.18
N ASP A 36 8.02 -6.92 -11.25
CA ASP A 36 9.18 -6.02 -11.25
C ASP A 36 8.74 -4.57 -11.09
N LEU A 37 7.63 -4.21 -11.72
CA LEU A 37 7.00 -2.90 -11.57
C LEU A 37 6.50 -2.68 -10.14
N ARG A 38 5.86 -3.70 -9.55
CA ARG A 38 5.43 -3.66 -8.15
C ARG A 38 6.60 -3.34 -7.23
N SER A 39 7.77 -3.94 -7.47
CA SER A 39 8.97 -3.69 -6.66
C SER A 39 9.44 -2.23 -6.77
N THR A 40 9.42 -1.65 -7.98
CA THR A 40 9.82 -0.27 -8.26
C THR A 40 8.91 0.74 -7.57
N ILE A 41 7.58 0.54 -7.64
CA ILE A 41 6.62 1.43 -6.97
C ILE A 41 6.68 1.24 -5.43
N ALA A 42 7.15 0.07 -4.94
CA ALA A 42 7.28 -0.24 -3.52
C ALA A 42 8.62 0.19 -2.88
N ALA A 43 9.70 0.33 -3.65
CA ALA A 43 11.06 0.51 -3.14
C ALA A 43 11.21 1.72 -2.18
N GLY A 44 10.65 2.89 -2.51
CA GLY A 44 10.70 4.07 -1.65
C GLY A 44 9.79 4.03 -0.41
N ARG A 45 8.85 3.08 -0.34
CA ARG A 45 7.82 2.98 0.72
C ARG A 45 8.16 1.95 1.80
N ARG A 46 9.06 1.01 1.50
CA ARG A 46 9.42 -0.08 2.41
C ARG A 46 10.16 0.42 3.66
N SER A 47 10.85 1.58 3.60
CA SER A 47 11.50 2.17 4.78
C SER A 47 10.53 2.92 5.69
N VAL A 48 9.63 3.75 5.14
CA VAL A 48 8.70 4.58 5.93
C VAL A 48 7.69 3.71 6.69
N SER A 49 7.21 2.63 6.08
CA SER A 49 6.31 1.68 6.75
C SER A 49 7.03 0.91 7.86
N ALA A 50 8.28 0.49 7.65
CA ALA A 50 9.07 -0.23 8.65
C ALA A 50 9.24 0.58 9.95
N ASP A 51 9.52 1.88 9.85
CA ASP A 51 9.68 2.75 11.02
C ASP A 51 8.36 2.94 11.80
N ILE A 52 7.22 3.02 11.10
CA ILE A 52 5.90 3.10 11.74
C ILE A 52 5.63 1.84 12.56
N PHE A 53 5.86 0.66 11.97
CA PHE A 53 5.66 -0.62 12.66
C PHE A 53 6.64 -0.82 13.80
N GLN A 54 7.90 -0.42 13.64
CA GLN A 54 8.88 -0.50 14.72
C GLN A 54 8.48 0.37 15.92
N ARG A 55 7.99 1.59 15.69
CA ARG A 55 7.50 2.47 16.76
C ARG A 55 6.26 1.91 17.46
N ALA A 56 5.30 1.36 16.70
CA ALA A 56 4.12 0.73 17.26
C ALA A 56 4.48 -0.48 18.15
N ALA A 57 5.42 -1.32 17.70
CA ALA A 57 5.91 -2.45 18.49
C ALA A 57 6.59 -1.99 19.79
N LYS A 58 7.41 -0.92 19.73
CA LYS A 58 8.05 -0.33 20.92
C LYS A 58 7.03 0.21 21.94
N ARG A 59 5.85 0.65 21.49
CA ARG A 59 4.75 1.12 22.36
C ARG A 59 3.84 -0.01 22.86
N GLY A 60 4.06 -1.25 22.42
CA GLY A 60 3.20 -2.39 22.75
C GLY A 60 1.85 -2.39 22.04
N GLU A 61 1.67 -1.55 21.00
CA GLU A 61 0.41 -1.46 20.24
C GLU A 61 0.20 -2.64 19.29
N ILE A 62 1.28 -3.33 18.93
CA ILE A 62 1.26 -4.51 18.06
C ILE A 62 2.20 -5.58 18.60
N ASP A 63 1.89 -6.84 18.32
CA ASP A 63 2.81 -7.95 18.55
C ASP A 63 3.70 -8.17 17.31
N PRO A 64 4.99 -7.80 17.34
CA PRO A 64 5.88 -7.95 16.19
C PRO A 64 6.06 -9.41 15.74
N ALA A 65 5.82 -10.39 16.62
CA ALA A 65 5.88 -11.81 16.26
C ALA A 65 4.69 -12.25 15.39
N ARG A 66 3.56 -11.53 15.47
CA ARG A 66 2.34 -11.82 14.71
C ARG A 66 2.22 -10.99 13.42
N VAL A 67 2.97 -9.89 13.32
CA VAL A 67 2.88 -8.96 12.19
C VAL A 67 3.91 -9.30 11.10
N SER A 68 3.48 -10.13 10.14
CA SER A 68 4.28 -10.48 8.95
C SER A 68 4.46 -9.27 7.99
N ASP A 69 5.46 -9.33 7.12
CA ASP A 69 5.67 -8.29 6.09
C ASP A 69 4.50 -8.18 5.10
N ARG A 70 3.77 -9.29 4.87
CA ARG A 70 2.53 -9.27 4.08
C ARG A 70 1.45 -8.45 4.78
N LEU A 71 1.33 -8.59 6.08
CA LEU A 71 0.35 -7.84 6.86
C LEU A 71 0.68 -6.34 6.85
N LYS A 72 1.96 -5.99 7.03
CA LYS A 72 2.45 -4.60 6.91
C LYS A 72 2.16 -3.97 5.54
N ALA A 73 2.18 -4.77 4.48
CA ALA A 73 1.94 -4.31 3.11
C ALA A 73 0.45 -4.23 2.74
N LEU A 74 -0.41 -5.01 3.40
CA LEU A 74 -1.83 -5.18 3.11
C LEU A 74 -2.58 -3.87 2.85
N PRO A 75 -2.58 -2.85 3.73
CA PRO A 75 -3.35 -1.62 3.50
C PRO A 75 -2.95 -0.90 2.21
N PHE A 76 -1.67 -0.95 1.84
CA PHE A 76 -1.16 -0.32 0.63
C PHE A 76 -1.41 -1.15 -0.64
N ASP A 77 -1.49 -2.47 -0.50
CA ASP A 77 -1.86 -3.35 -1.60
C ASP A 77 -3.34 -3.18 -1.94
N LEU A 78 -4.22 -3.06 -0.93
CA LEU A 78 -5.65 -2.77 -1.12
C LEU A 78 -5.89 -1.40 -1.77
N LEU A 79 -5.25 -0.34 -1.25
CA LEU A 79 -5.32 1.00 -1.85
C LEU A 79 -4.85 1.00 -3.31
N ARG A 80 -3.76 0.28 -3.62
CA ARG A 80 -3.28 0.19 -5.00
C ARG A 80 -4.29 -0.50 -5.90
N LEU A 81 -4.91 -1.59 -5.43
CA LEU A 81 -5.91 -2.32 -6.21
C LEU A 81 -7.07 -1.39 -6.58
N GLU A 82 -7.57 -0.63 -5.62
CA GLU A 82 -8.65 0.34 -5.86
C GLU A 82 -8.29 1.35 -6.94
N ILE A 83 -7.14 2.03 -6.79
CA ILE A 83 -6.67 3.03 -7.76
C ILE A 83 -6.46 2.39 -9.14
N LEU A 84 -6.01 1.14 -9.22
CA LEU A 84 -5.86 0.45 -10.50
C LEU A 84 -7.19 0.13 -11.17
N MET A 85 -8.25 -0.14 -10.41
CA MET A 85 -9.57 -0.48 -10.93
C MET A 85 -10.38 0.76 -11.30
N THR A 86 -10.27 1.83 -10.52
CA THR A 86 -11.06 3.05 -10.75
C THR A 86 -10.30 4.12 -11.50
N LEU A 87 -8.96 4.08 -11.50
CA LEU A 87 -8.07 5.12 -12.01
C LEU A 87 -8.31 6.49 -11.35
N THR A 88 -8.82 6.48 -10.12
CA THR A 88 -9.12 7.69 -9.34
C THR A 88 -8.57 7.56 -7.91
N ALA A 89 -8.56 8.66 -7.17
CA ALA A 89 -8.28 8.62 -5.74
C ALA A 89 -9.38 7.81 -5.03
N ALA A 90 -8.98 6.95 -4.10
CA ALA A 90 -9.91 6.27 -3.22
C ALA A 90 -10.67 7.30 -2.35
N PRO A 91 -11.98 7.11 -2.08
CA PRO A 91 -12.70 7.92 -1.12
C PRO A 91 -12.12 7.73 0.29
N ASP A 92 -12.24 8.75 1.14
CA ASP A 92 -11.61 8.75 2.47
C ASP A 92 -12.21 7.65 3.36
N GLU A 93 -13.51 7.39 3.21
CA GLU A 93 -14.25 6.35 3.91
C GLU A 93 -13.67 4.95 3.63
N LEU A 94 -13.16 4.70 2.41
CA LEU A 94 -12.50 3.45 2.08
C LEU A 94 -11.11 3.35 2.74
N LEU A 95 -10.40 4.47 2.87
CA LEU A 95 -9.12 4.48 3.60
C LEU A 95 -9.35 4.14 5.07
N GLU A 96 -10.40 4.70 5.68
CA GLU A 96 -10.83 4.39 7.04
C GLU A 96 -11.23 2.92 7.17
N GLU A 97 -12.05 2.38 6.26
CA GLU A 97 -12.42 0.97 6.26
C GLU A 97 -11.19 0.05 6.19
N ILE A 98 -10.26 0.32 5.27
CA ILE A 98 -9.03 -0.47 5.12
C ILE A 98 -8.22 -0.47 6.42
N VAL A 99 -8.11 0.68 7.11
CA VAL A 99 -7.31 0.78 8.33
C VAL A 99 -8.04 0.21 9.53
N ASP A 100 -9.22 0.73 9.85
CA ASP A 100 -9.88 0.50 11.12
C ASP A 100 -10.65 -0.81 11.15
N THR A 101 -11.26 -1.19 10.02
CA THR A 101 -12.08 -2.40 9.92
C THR A 101 -11.24 -3.62 9.53
N LEU A 102 -10.29 -3.46 8.61
CA LEU A 102 -9.53 -4.59 8.06
C LEU A 102 -8.15 -4.75 8.68
N PHE A 103 -7.35 -3.68 8.73
CA PHE A 103 -5.93 -3.80 9.06
C PHE A 103 -5.67 -3.85 10.57
N LEU A 104 -6.19 -2.89 11.34
CA LEU A 104 -5.93 -2.77 12.77
C LEU A 104 -6.30 -4.06 13.55
N PRO A 105 -7.48 -4.66 13.36
CA PRO A 105 -7.85 -5.89 14.09
C PRO A 105 -6.91 -7.07 13.85
N LEU A 106 -6.14 -7.07 12.76
CA LEU A 106 -5.17 -8.12 12.44
C LEU A 106 -3.80 -7.89 13.10
N VAL A 107 -3.47 -6.65 13.49
CA VAL A 107 -2.15 -6.29 14.02
C VAL A 107 -2.15 -5.91 15.50
N THR A 108 -3.29 -5.46 16.03
CA THR A 108 -3.43 -5.13 17.45
C THR A 108 -3.76 -6.38 18.26
N PRO A 109 -3.26 -6.49 19.50
CA PRO A 109 -3.81 -7.46 20.46
C PRO A 109 -5.29 -7.15 20.66
N GLY A 110 -6.15 -8.17 20.56
CA GLY A 110 -7.56 -8.06 20.93
C GLY A 110 -7.76 -7.93 22.43
#